data_AF-A0A350LTW4-F1
#
_entry.id   AF-A0A350LTW4-F1
#
_cell.length_a   1.000
_cell.length_b   1.000
_cell.length_c   1.000
_cell.angle_alpha   90.00
_cell.angle_beta   90.00
_cell.angle_gamma   90.00
#
_symmetry.space_group_name_H-M   'P 1'
#
loop_
_entity.id
_entity.type
_entity.pdbx_description
1 polymer ?
#
loop_
_entity_poly.entity_id
_entity_poly.type
_entity_poly.pdbx_seq_one_letter_code
_entity_poly.pdbx_strand_id
1 'polypeptide(L)' 'MTPNRLPHEKGFHVSWDQLHRDARALAWRLQGEAPEGGWRAVVAITRGGMAPAMIVARELDIRTVDT' A
#
# COMPACT_ATOMS: atom_id res chain seq x y z
N MET A 1 -6.56 -36.90 2.64
CA MET A 1 -5.92 -36.08 1.58
C MET A 1 -6.32 -34.63 1.84
N THR A 2 -5.45 -33.82 2.44
CA THR A 2 -5.77 -32.41 2.75
C THR A 2 -5.78 -31.64 1.43
N PRO A 3 -6.85 -30.90 1.08
CA PRO A 3 -6.85 -30.16 -0.17
C PRO A 3 -5.74 -29.10 -0.13
N ASN A 4 -4.85 -29.15 -1.13
CA ASN A 4 -3.82 -28.15 -1.38
C ASN A 4 -4.49 -26.87 -1.89
N ARG A 5 -5.16 -26.16 -0.97
CA ARG A 5 -5.82 -24.89 -1.27
C ARG A 5 -4.76 -23.81 -1.37
N LEU A 6 -4.69 -23.12 -2.51
CA LEU A 6 -3.80 -21.98 -2.67
C LEU A 6 -4.20 -20.89 -1.67
N PRO A 7 -3.26 -20.06 -1.16
CA PRO A 7 -3.57 -19.08 -0.10
C PRO A 7 -4.75 -18.14 -0.41
N HIS A 8 -5.02 -17.85 -1.68
CA HIS A 8 -6.14 -17.00 -2.11
C HIS A 8 -7.52 -17.67 -1.99
N GLU A 9 -7.57 -18.99 -1.81
CA GLU A 9 -8.81 -19.72 -1.52
C GLU A 9 -9.26 -19.55 -0.06
N LYS A 10 -8.39 -18.98 0.80
CA LYS A 10 -8.78 -18.39 2.08
C LYS A 10 -8.96 -16.89 1.86
N GLY A 11 -10.18 -16.47 1.49
CA GLY A 11 -10.48 -15.06 1.24
C GLY A 11 -10.11 -14.20 2.46
N PHE A 12 -9.15 -13.30 2.30
CA PHE A 12 -8.83 -12.28 3.30
C PHE A 12 -9.62 -11.02 2.95
N HIS A 13 -10.78 -10.86 3.58
CA HIS A 13 -11.65 -9.72 3.35
C HIS A 13 -11.14 -8.51 4.14
N VAL A 14 -10.80 -7.44 3.42
CA VAL A 14 -10.39 -6.16 3.99
C VAL A 14 -11.48 -5.15 3.66
N SER A 15 -12.01 -4.45 4.67
CA SER A 15 -12.93 -3.34 4.42
C SER A 15 -12.18 -2.15 3.83
N TRP A 16 -12.90 -1.30 3.11
CA TRP A 16 -12.33 -0.09 2.54
C TRP A 16 -11.69 0.81 3.62
N ASP A 17 -12.36 0.95 4.76
CA ASP A 17 -11.87 1.72 5.90
C ASP A 17 -10.59 1.11 6.50
N GLN A 18 -10.47 -0.23 6.51
CA GLN A 18 -9.27 -0.91 6.98
C GLN A 18 -8.11 -0.66 6.01
N LEU A 19 -8.33 -0.76 4.69
CA LEU A 19 -7.33 -0.42 3.67
C LEU A 19 -6.79 1.00 3.85
N HIS A 20 -7.69 1.98 4.04
CA HIS A 20 -7.30 3.37 4.28
C HIS A 20 -6.47 3.54 5.55
N ARG A 21 -6.90 2.96 6.67
CA ARG A 21 -6.17 3.03 7.94
C ARG A 21 -4.79 2.40 7.84
N ASP A 22 -4.68 1.24 7.22
CA ASP A 22 -3.40 0.54 7.05
C ASP A 22 -2.45 1.29 6.12
N ALA A 23 -2.95 1.87 5.02
CA ALA A 23 -2.14 2.68 4.12
C ALA A 23 -1.59 3.95 4.80
N ARG A 24 -2.39 4.63 5.63
CA ARG A 24 -1.92 5.77 6.43
C ARG A 24 -0.89 5.36 7.47
N ALA A 25 -1.14 4.26 8.19
CA ALA A 25 -0.20 3.74 9.16
C ALA A 25 1.13 3.34 8.50
N LEU A 26 1.09 2.77 7.29
CA LEU A 26 2.28 2.49 6.49
C LEU A 26 3.01 3.79 6.11
N ALA A 27 2.29 4.82 5.66
CA ALA A 27 2.90 6.10 5.32
C ALA A 27 3.67 6.70 6.50
N TRP A 28 3.11 6.70 7.71
CA TRP A 28 3.82 7.20 8.90
C TRP A 28 5.08 6.39 9.23
N ARG A 29 5.04 5.08 9.04
CA ARG A 29 6.24 4.22 9.20
C ARG A 29 7.30 4.59 8.16
N LEU A 30 6.91 4.74 6.90
CA LEU A 30 7.82 5.14 5.81
C LEU A 30 8.38 6.55 5.99
N GLN A 31 7.64 7.45 6.63
CA GLN A 31 8.12 8.80 6.92
C GLN A 31 9.33 8.79 7.86
N GLY A 32 9.35 7.88 8.84
CA GLY A 32 10.49 7.68 9.75
C GLY A 32 11.73 7.09 9.08
N GLU A 33 11.55 6.45 7.92
CA GLU A 33 12.61 5.78 7.14
C GLU A 33 13.02 6.60 5.89
N ALA A 34 12.55 7.85 5.78
CA ALA A 34 12.80 8.66 4.60
C ALA A 34 14.30 8.97 4.44
N PRO A 35 14.87 8.84 3.23
CA PRO A 35 16.25 9.22 2.96
C PRO A 35 16.41 10.75 3.05
N GLU A 36 17.66 11.21 3.07
CA GLU A 36 17.96 12.64 2.93
C GLU A 36 17.34 13.18 1.62
N GLY A 37 16.54 14.24 1.73
CA GLY A 37 15.77 14.79 0.61
C GLY A 37 14.41 14.13 0.36
N GLY A 38 14.00 13.16 1.17
CA GLY A 38 12.66 12.57 1.16
C GLY A 38 12.40 11.57 0.03
N TRP A 39 11.21 10.99 0.04
CA TRP A 39 10.75 10.07 -1.00
C TRP A 39 10.41 10.83 -2.30
N ARG A 40 10.83 10.29 -3.45
CA ARG A 40 10.69 10.97 -4.75
C ARG A 40 9.46 10.54 -5.55
N ALA A 41 9.02 9.30 -5.37
CA ALA A 41 7.93 8.71 -6.15
C ALA A 41 7.33 7.49 -5.43
N VAL A 42 6.12 7.10 -5.81
CA VAL A 42 5.51 5.80 -5.50
C VAL A 42 5.23 5.06 -6.80
N VAL A 43 5.60 3.78 -6.89
CA VAL A 43 5.32 2.93 -8.05
C VAL A 43 4.34 1.84 -7.65
N ALA A 44 3.18 1.81 -8.30
CA ALA A 44 2.04 0.98 -7.93
C ALA A 44 1.92 -0.27 -8.81
N ILE A 45 2.13 -1.45 -8.23
CA ILE A 45 1.96 -2.70 -8.97
C ILE A 45 0.47 -2.94 -9.26
N THR A 46 0.11 -2.93 -10.54
CA THR A 46 -1.28 -3.13 -11.01
C THR A 46 -1.73 -4.59 -10.86
N ARG A 47 -3.04 -4.88 -10.73
CA ARG A 47 -4.22 -3.99 -10.83
C ARG A 47 -4.78 -3.49 -9.50
N GLY A 48 -4.21 -3.89 -8.37
CA GLY A 48 -4.70 -3.54 -7.04
C GLY A 48 -3.91 -2.44 -6.32
N GLY A 49 -2.67 -2.15 -6.76
CA GLY A 49 -1.76 -1.28 -6.02
C GLY A 49 -2.09 0.20 -6.06
N MET A 50 -2.88 0.68 -7.02
CA MET A 50 -3.11 2.11 -7.20
C MET A 50 -3.82 2.78 -6.03
N ALA A 51 -4.86 2.14 -5.47
CA ALA A 51 -5.59 2.71 -4.35
C ALA A 51 -4.72 2.95 -3.10
N PRO A 52 -3.99 1.95 -2.58
CA PRO A 52 -3.09 2.20 -1.45
C PRO A 52 -1.91 3.11 -1.81
N ALA A 53 -1.36 3.03 -3.03
CA ALA A 53 -0.26 3.89 -3.47
C ALA A 53 -0.63 5.38 -3.43
N MET A 54 -1.84 5.74 -3.90
CA MET A 54 -2.32 7.12 -3.86
C MET A 54 -2.53 7.64 -2.44
N ILE A 55 -2.98 6.78 -1.51
CA ILE A 55 -3.13 7.15 -0.10
C ILE A 55 -1.76 7.42 0.52
N VAL A 56 -0.79 6.51 0.32
CA VAL A 56 0.57 6.68 0.83
C VAL A 56 1.24 7.93 0.24
N ALA A 57 1.11 8.15 -1.07
CA ALA A 57 1.67 9.33 -1.73
C ALA A 57 1.11 10.63 -1.15
N ARG A 58 -0.20 10.68 -0.87
CA ARG A 58 -0.84 11.84 -0.26
C ARG A 58 -0.32 12.12 1.15
N GLU A 59 -0.20 11.09 1.98
CA GLU A 59 0.26 11.25 3.37
C GLU A 59 1.76 11.65 3.45
N LEU A 60 2.56 11.24 2.46
CA LEU A 60 3.99 11.57 2.36
C LEU A 60 4.29 12.82 1.51
N ASP A 61 3.27 13.52 1.00
CA ASP A 61 3.40 14.65 0.06
C ASP A 61 4.24 14.34 -1.20
N ILE A 62 4.10 13.12 -1.72
CA ILE A 62 4.78 12.67 -2.95
C ILE A 62 3.90 13.02 -4.15
N ARG A 63 4.44 13.81 -5.08
CA ARG A 63 3.71 14.26 -6.29
C ARG A 63 3.78 13.29 -7.46
N THR A 64 4.74 12.38 -7.45
CA THR A 64 4.97 11.42 -8.54
C THR A 64 4.41 10.05 -8.13
N VAL A 65 3.36 9.60 -8.81
CA VAL A 65 2.81 8.25 -8.68
C VAL A 65 2.75 7.62 -10.06
N ASP A 66 3.36 6.45 -10.22
CA ASP A 66 3.42 5.69 -11.48
C ASP A 66 2.95 4.23 -11.27
N THR A 67 2.78 3.47 -12.36
CA THR A 67 2.27 2.08 -12.35
C THR A 67 3.15 1.09 -13.08
#